data_AF-A0A7S1S8F0-F1
#
_entry.id   AF-A0A7S1S8F0-F1
#
_cell.length_a   1.000
_cell.length_b   1.000
_cell.length_c   1.000
_cell.angle_alpha   90.00
_cell.angle_beta   90.00
_cell.angle_gamma   90.00
#
_symmetry.space_group_name_H-M   'P 1'
#
loop_
_entity.id
_entity.type
_entity.pdbx_description
1 polymer ?
#
loop_
_entity_poly.entity_id
_entity_poly.type
_entity_poly.pdbx_seq_one_letter_code
_entity_poly.pdbx_strand_id
1 'polypeptide(L)'
;SRQITQVYGFYAECCRKFGTAAVWQQVTELFDHLPIAAVVGGSLLAVHGGLSPSIQHLDQVRLLDRFAEIPHDGPLADLMWSDPDPEKAGFVVSPRGAGYVFGHDVVWKFLRLNALAHIVRAHQLCMCGYQVLFDDSLSTVWSAPNYCYRFGNTASALEVSEGLGRFFNVFGPAPESERQRPGAEAGRAPEAERRDDRYFT
;
A
#
# COMPACT_ATOMS: atom_id res chain seq x y z
N SER A 1 10.40 -4.85 3.91
CA SER A 1 10.87 -6.04 4.63
C SER A 1 11.45 -7.07 3.69
N ARG A 2 12.70 -7.48 3.93
CA ARG A 2 13.42 -8.52 3.17
C ARG A 2 12.68 -9.86 3.17
N GLN A 3 12.18 -10.32 4.32
CA GLN A 3 11.43 -11.57 4.42
C GLN A 3 10.20 -11.58 3.49
N ILE A 4 9.42 -10.49 3.49
CA ILE A 4 8.26 -10.35 2.61
C ILE A 4 8.69 -10.39 1.14
N THR A 5 9.74 -9.64 0.76
CA THR A 5 10.18 -9.62 -0.65
C THR A 5 10.76 -10.96 -1.14
N GLN A 6 11.32 -11.77 -0.25
CA GLN A 6 11.81 -13.11 -0.58
C GLN A 6 10.67 -14.09 -0.87
N VAL A 7 9.59 -14.03 -0.08
CA VAL A 7 8.45 -14.94 -0.19
C VAL A 7 7.47 -14.51 -1.29
N TYR A 8 7.21 -13.20 -1.41
CA TYR A 8 6.15 -12.65 -2.28
C TYR A 8 6.64 -12.20 -3.67
N GLY A 9 7.76 -12.75 -4.14
CA GLY A 9 8.13 -12.74 -5.55
C GLY A 9 9.14 -11.69 -6.01
N PHE A 10 9.34 -10.59 -5.27
CA PHE A 10 10.27 -9.53 -5.70
C PHE A 10 11.72 -10.04 -5.82
N TYR A 11 12.18 -10.88 -4.88
CA TYR A 11 13.48 -11.54 -4.98
C TYR A 11 13.60 -12.41 -6.24
N ALA A 12 12.61 -13.29 -6.46
CA ALA A 12 12.60 -14.19 -7.61
C ALA A 12 12.55 -13.43 -8.93
N GLU A 13 11.82 -12.31 -8.98
CA GLU A 13 11.76 -11.44 -10.15
C GLU A 13 13.12 -10.79 -10.45
N CYS A 14 13.80 -10.26 -9.43
CA CYS A 14 15.14 -9.68 -9.60
C CYS A 14 16.13 -10.73 -10.12
N CYS A 15 16.17 -11.91 -9.51
CA CYS A 15 17.04 -13.00 -9.95
C CYS A 15 16.73 -13.42 -11.39
N ARG A 16 15.45 -13.53 -11.77
CA ARG A 16 15.04 -13.90 -13.13
C ARG A 16 15.41 -12.85 -14.18
N LYS A 17 15.24 -11.56 -13.87
CA LYS A 17 15.46 -10.45 -14.82
C LYS A 17 16.94 -10.06 -14.95
N PHE A 18 17.72 -10.17 -13.88
CA PHE A 18 19.09 -9.67 -13.82
C PHE A 18 20.15 -10.77 -13.61
N GLY A 19 19.73 -12.04 -13.54
CA GLY A 19 20.60 -13.21 -13.38
C GLY A 19 21.25 -13.35 -12.00
N THR A 20 21.13 -12.36 -11.12
CA THR A 20 21.71 -12.35 -9.77
C THR A 20 20.80 -11.64 -8.76
N ALA A 21 21.07 -11.81 -7.47
CA ALA A 21 20.36 -11.13 -6.39
C ALA A 21 20.85 -9.70 -6.11
N ALA A 22 21.85 -9.19 -6.84
CA ALA A 22 22.50 -7.91 -6.56
C ALA A 22 21.51 -6.72 -6.58
N VAL A 23 20.59 -6.71 -7.56
CA VAL A 23 19.54 -5.67 -7.65
C VAL A 23 18.61 -5.73 -6.44
N TRP A 24 18.21 -6.93 -6.00
CA TRP A 24 17.37 -7.09 -4.82
C TRP A 24 18.06 -6.58 -3.55
N GLN A 25 19.35 -6.86 -3.39
CA GLN A 25 20.15 -6.35 -2.25
C GLN A 25 20.17 -4.81 -2.24
N GLN A 26 20.55 -4.18 -3.35
CA GLN A 26 20.60 -2.71 -3.43
C GLN A 26 19.24 -2.05 -3.21
N VAL A 27 18.16 -2.62 -3.77
CA VAL A 27 16.80 -2.09 -3.57
C VAL A 27 16.33 -2.27 -2.13
N THR A 28 16.65 -3.39 -1.48
CA THR A 28 16.29 -3.58 -0.06
C THR A 28 17.11 -2.71 0.89
N GLU A 29 18.37 -2.40 0.58
CA GLU A 29 19.14 -1.37 1.29
C GLU A 29 18.51 0.03 1.12
N LEU A 30 18.01 0.35 -0.07
CA LEU A 30 17.27 1.59 -0.31
C LEU A 30 15.95 1.62 0.49
N PHE A 31 15.25 0.50 0.64
CA PHE A 31 14.00 0.45 1.40
C PHE A 31 14.18 0.85 2.87
N ASP A 32 15.32 0.56 3.47
CA ASP A 32 15.65 0.98 4.85
C ASP A 32 15.75 2.51 4.98
N HIS A 33 15.85 3.25 3.87
CA HIS A 33 15.94 4.72 3.87
C HIS A 33 14.62 5.42 3.59
N LEU A 34 13.56 4.67 3.25
CA LEU A 34 12.26 5.24 2.92
C LEU A 34 11.61 5.92 4.13
N PRO A 35 10.87 7.03 3.93
CA PRO A 35 10.07 7.64 4.98
C PRO A 35 8.92 6.70 5.38
N ILE A 36 8.62 6.65 6.67
CA ILE A 36 7.59 5.75 7.24
C ILE A 36 6.19 6.40 7.31
N ALA A 37 6.15 7.73 7.33
CA ALA A 37 4.93 8.51 7.34
C ALA A 37 5.19 9.92 6.78
N ALA A 38 4.14 10.60 6.36
CA ALA A 38 4.18 11.98 5.91
C ALA A 38 3.01 12.78 6.50
N VAL A 39 3.21 14.09 6.72
CA VAL A 39 2.13 15.01 7.07
C VAL A 39 1.91 15.96 5.91
N VAL A 40 0.70 15.92 5.35
CA VAL A 40 0.30 16.73 4.19
C VAL A 40 -0.50 17.93 4.67
N GLY A 41 -0.09 19.14 4.23
CA GLY A 41 -0.73 20.41 4.61
C GLY A 41 -0.86 20.63 6.12
N GLY A 42 0.02 20.03 6.92
CA GLY A 42 0.04 20.17 8.38
C GLY A 42 -1.11 19.48 9.13
N SER A 43 -2.02 18.79 8.45
CA SER A 43 -3.27 18.32 9.07
C SER A 43 -3.68 16.89 8.68
N LEU A 44 -3.07 16.31 7.65
CA LEU A 44 -3.37 14.95 7.19
C LEU A 44 -2.14 14.05 7.36
N LEU A 45 -2.26 13.01 8.18
CA LEU A 45 -1.21 12.00 8.35
C LEU A 45 -1.37 10.90 7.30
N ALA A 46 -0.33 10.66 6.50
CA ALA A 46 -0.22 9.53 5.59
C ALA A 46 0.72 8.46 6.16
N VAL A 47 0.23 7.22 6.28
CA VAL A 47 0.99 6.08 6.80
C VAL A 47 0.58 4.80 6.06
N HIS A 48 1.49 3.84 5.83
CA HIS A 48 1.13 2.62 5.10
C HIS A 48 0.14 1.73 5.89
N GLY A 49 0.55 1.35 7.11
CA GLY A 49 -0.19 0.58 8.09
C GLY A 49 -1.22 1.44 8.82
N GLY A 50 -1.04 1.62 10.10
CA GLY A 50 -1.93 2.44 10.91
C GLY A 50 -1.25 2.96 12.16
N LEU A 51 -2.00 3.07 13.25
CA LEU A 51 -1.50 3.60 14.51
C LEU A 51 -0.83 2.51 15.37
N SER A 52 0.03 2.94 16.29
CA SER A 52 0.70 2.08 17.27
C SER A 52 0.27 2.45 18.68
N PRO A 53 0.05 1.47 19.59
CA PRO A 53 -0.16 1.78 21.01
C PRO A 53 1.04 2.48 21.67
N SER A 54 2.23 2.34 21.09
CA SER A 54 3.47 2.97 21.57
C SER A 54 3.66 4.42 21.08
N ILE A 55 2.83 4.88 20.15
CA ILE A 55 2.94 6.20 19.51
C ILE A 55 1.64 6.97 19.75
N GLN A 56 1.72 7.99 20.60
CA GLN A 56 0.62 8.93 20.86
C GLN A 56 0.84 10.27 20.16
N HIS A 57 2.10 10.63 19.89
CA HIS A 57 2.48 11.90 19.27
C HIS A 57 3.32 11.71 18.00
N LEU A 58 3.16 12.61 17.03
CA LEU A 58 3.94 12.64 15.79
C LEU A 58 5.45 12.74 16.04
N ASP A 59 5.87 13.44 17.10
CA ASP A 59 7.28 13.57 17.44
C ASP A 59 7.92 12.22 17.80
N GLN A 60 7.15 11.27 18.35
CA GLN A 60 7.65 9.93 18.61
C GLN A 60 7.97 9.18 17.31
N VAL A 61 7.23 9.44 16.22
CA VAL A 61 7.51 8.87 14.90
C VAL A 61 8.85 9.38 14.36
N ARG A 62 9.17 10.66 14.60
CA ARG A 62 10.43 11.30 14.17
C ARG A 62 11.66 10.75 14.88
N LEU A 63 11.49 10.21 16.08
CA LEU A 63 12.55 9.64 16.90
C LEU A 63 12.84 8.16 16.61
N LEU A 64 12.04 7.51 15.75
CA LEU A 64 12.26 6.11 15.39
C LEU A 64 13.54 5.95 14.56
N ASP A 65 14.39 5.02 14.98
CA ASP A 65 15.48 4.54 14.14
C ASP A 65 14.91 3.65 13.03
N ARG A 66 14.69 4.26 11.87
CA ARG A 66 14.09 3.62 10.69
C ARG A 66 15.13 3.10 9.70
N PHE A 67 16.43 3.39 9.89
CA PHE A 67 17.50 2.98 8.96
C PHE A 67 17.90 1.52 9.17
N ALA A 68 16.90 0.65 9.23
CA ALA A 68 17.01 -0.77 9.52
C ALA A 68 15.83 -1.53 8.89
N GLU A 69 15.99 -2.86 8.81
CA GLU A 69 14.89 -3.75 8.48
C GLU A 69 13.74 -3.57 9.47
N ILE A 70 12.50 -3.58 8.96
CA ILE A 70 11.30 -3.50 9.81
C ILE A 70 11.30 -4.68 10.80
N PRO A 71 11.28 -4.44 12.12
CA PRO A 71 11.26 -5.50 13.13
C PRO A 71 9.96 -6.31 13.09
N HIS A 72 9.93 -7.43 13.79
CA HIS A 72 8.71 -8.25 13.91
C HIS A 72 7.64 -7.59 14.80
N ASP A 73 8.05 -6.75 15.75
CA ASP A 73 7.19 -6.05 16.68
C ASP A 73 7.66 -4.61 16.94
N GLY A 74 6.86 -3.87 17.71
CA GLY A 74 7.18 -2.51 18.12
C GLY A 74 6.67 -1.42 17.15
N PRO A 75 6.95 -0.14 17.48
CA PRO A 75 6.30 1.00 16.86
C PRO A 75 6.49 1.09 15.35
N LEU A 76 7.68 0.73 14.84
CA LEU A 76 7.94 0.75 13.40
C LEU A 76 7.16 -0.35 12.66
N ALA A 77 7.05 -1.54 13.25
CA ALA A 77 6.23 -2.62 12.69
C ALA A 77 4.75 -2.25 12.72
N ASP A 78 4.26 -1.70 13.83
CA ASP A 78 2.86 -1.28 13.99
C ASP A 78 2.44 -0.25 12.94
N LEU A 79 3.28 0.75 12.67
CA LEU A 79 3.02 1.77 11.64
C LEU A 79 2.90 1.16 10.24
N MET A 80 3.50 -0.01 9.98
CA MET A 80 3.45 -0.68 8.68
C MET A 80 2.35 -1.75 8.59
N TRP A 81 1.95 -2.36 9.71
CA TRP A 81 1.10 -3.56 9.72
C TRP A 81 -0.26 -3.41 10.39
N SER A 82 -0.50 -2.31 11.11
CA SER A 82 -1.77 -2.13 11.83
C SER A 82 -2.94 -1.76 10.91
N ASP A 83 -4.14 -2.15 11.33
CA ASP A 83 -5.39 -2.04 10.57
C ASP A 83 -6.52 -1.38 11.39
N PRO A 84 -7.30 -0.46 10.81
CA PRO A 84 -8.55 0.00 11.42
C PRO A 84 -9.66 -1.08 11.35
N ASP A 85 -10.52 -1.13 12.37
CA ASP A 85 -11.75 -1.93 12.37
C ASP A 85 -12.88 -1.20 13.12
N PRO A 86 -14.02 -0.91 12.47
CA PRO A 86 -15.15 -0.23 13.10
C PRO A 86 -15.83 -1.00 14.22
N GLU A 87 -15.66 -2.32 14.26
CA GLU A 87 -16.28 -3.19 15.26
C GLU A 87 -15.41 -3.36 16.52
N LYS A 88 -14.23 -2.73 16.55
CA LYS A 88 -13.27 -2.83 17.67
C LYS A 88 -13.14 -1.49 18.38
N ALA A 89 -12.82 -1.56 19.67
CA ALA A 89 -12.45 -0.41 20.49
C ALA A 89 -11.03 -0.61 21.03
N GLY A 90 -10.29 0.49 21.21
CA GLY A 90 -8.90 0.45 21.63
C GLY A 90 -8.00 -0.25 20.61
N PHE A 91 -6.90 -0.82 21.10
CA PHE A 91 -6.00 -1.66 20.31
C PHE A 91 -6.21 -3.14 20.66
N VAL A 92 -6.26 -3.99 19.64
CA VAL A 92 -6.35 -5.45 19.74
C VAL A 92 -5.24 -6.06 18.91
N VAL A 93 -4.64 -7.17 19.35
CA VAL A 93 -3.57 -7.85 18.59
C VAL A 93 -4.08 -8.24 17.20
N SER A 94 -3.30 -7.94 16.16
CA SER A 94 -3.68 -8.21 14.79
C SER A 94 -3.70 -9.72 14.48
N PRO A 95 -4.73 -10.23 13.78
CA PRO A 95 -4.76 -11.60 13.31
C PRO A 95 -3.73 -11.88 12.21
N ARG A 96 -3.07 -10.85 11.66
CA ARG A 96 -1.97 -10.99 10.68
C ARG A 96 -0.67 -11.51 11.30
N GLY A 97 -0.57 -11.53 12.63
CA GLY A 97 0.65 -11.88 13.34
C GLY A 97 1.67 -10.74 13.46
N ALA A 98 1.32 -9.52 13.02
CA ALA A 98 2.12 -8.31 13.20
C ALA A 98 1.19 -7.08 13.30
N GLY A 99 1.55 -6.12 14.14
CA GLY A 99 0.77 -4.90 14.40
C GLY A 99 -0.51 -5.14 15.19
N TYR A 100 -1.40 -4.15 15.15
CA TYR A 100 -2.65 -4.13 15.90
C TYR A 100 -3.86 -3.82 15.01
N VAL A 101 -5.02 -4.27 15.43
CA VAL A 101 -6.31 -3.75 14.98
C VAL A 101 -6.72 -2.61 15.92
N PHE A 102 -7.20 -1.49 15.38
CA PHE A 102 -7.58 -0.32 16.20
C PHE A 102 -8.94 0.27 15.83
N GLY A 103 -9.63 0.77 16.86
CA GLY A 103 -10.97 1.34 16.77
C GLY A 103 -11.04 2.85 16.52
N HIS A 104 -12.28 3.34 16.43
CA HIS A 104 -12.61 4.77 16.28
C HIS A 104 -11.98 5.63 17.38
N ASP A 105 -12.04 5.17 18.63
CA ASP A 105 -11.56 5.89 19.82
C ASP A 105 -10.05 6.17 19.74
N VAL A 106 -9.28 5.22 19.20
CA VAL A 106 -7.84 5.37 18.98
C VAL A 106 -7.56 6.47 17.95
N VAL A 107 -8.23 6.43 16.80
CA VAL A 107 -8.08 7.42 15.72
C VAL A 107 -8.42 8.81 16.23
N TRP A 108 -9.58 8.95 16.86
CA TRP A 108 -10.06 10.22 17.38
C TRP A 108 -9.11 10.83 18.41
N LYS A 109 -8.61 10.01 19.35
CA LYS A 109 -7.64 10.45 20.36
C LYS A 109 -6.34 10.93 19.70
N PHE A 110 -5.81 10.15 18.76
CA PHE A 110 -4.56 10.47 18.08
C PHE A 110 -4.66 11.78 17.29
N LEU A 111 -5.75 11.96 16.52
CA LEU A 111 -5.99 13.19 15.74
C LEU A 111 -6.04 14.42 16.65
N ARG A 112 -6.78 14.36 17.76
CA ARG A 112 -6.87 15.47 18.72
C ARG A 112 -5.53 15.81 19.37
N LEU A 113 -4.78 14.81 19.82
CA LEU A 113 -3.48 15.03 20.48
C LEU A 113 -2.44 15.66 19.56
N ASN A 114 -2.58 15.46 18.25
CA ASN A 114 -1.62 15.92 17.25
C ASN A 114 -2.14 17.10 16.40
N ALA A 115 -3.31 17.65 16.74
CA ALA A 115 -3.99 18.71 15.97
C ALA A 115 -4.12 18.38 14.46
N LEU A 116 -4.40 17.11 14.16
CA LEU A 116 -4.64 16.61 12.80
C LEU A 116 -6.14 16.50 12.53
N ALA A 117 -6.54 16.64 11.28
CA ALA A 117 -7.91 16.43 10.83
C ALA A 117 -8.16 15.02 10.29
N HIS A 118 -7.14 14.32 9.77
CA HIS A 118 -7.35 13.04 9.07
C HIS A 118 -6.15 12.11 9.05
N ILE A 119 -6.43 10.81 8.91
CA ILE A 119 -5.44 9.78 8.60
C ILE A 119 -5.76 9.17 7.23
N VAL A 120 -4.81 9.19 6.29
CA VAL A 120 -4.87 8.38 5.07
C VAL A 120 -3.91 7.21 5.18
N ARG A 121 -4.36 6.04 4.74
CA ARG A 121 -3.58 4.81 4.84
C ARG A 121 -3.81 3.82 3.70
N ALA A 122 -3.03 2.73 3.66
CA ALA A 122 -3.13 1.65 2.66
C ALA A 122 -3.37 0.26 3.29
N HIS A 123 -2.47 -0.73 3.13
CA HIS A 123 -2.59 -2.20 3.40
C HIS A 123 -3.82 -2.93 2.87
N GLN A 124 -5.02 -2.50 3.27
CA GLN A 124 -6.20 -3.34 3.24
C GLN A 124 -6.83 -3.21 1.88
N LEU A 125 -7.11 -4.36 1.27
CA LEU A 125 -7.83 -4.42 0.01
C LEU A 125 -9.21 -3.76 0.18
N CYS A 126 -9.47 -2.72 -0.62
CA CYS A 126 -10.78 -2.11 -0.74
C CYS A 126 -11.40 -2.53 -2.09
N MET A 127 -12.57 -3.17 -2.07
CA MET A 127 -13.24 -3.61 -3.30
C MET A 127 -13.56 -2.45 -4.25
N CYS A 128 -13.88 -1.28 -3.69
CA CYS A 128 -14.16 -0.04 -4.43
C CYS A 128 -12.93 0.86 -4.58
N GLY A 129 -11.71 0.36 -4.31
CA GLY A 129 -10.46 1.12 -4.42
C GLY A 129 -10.17 2.07 -3.25
N TYR A 130 -11.16 2.40 -2.44
CA TYR A 130 -10.97 3.14 -1.18
C TYR A 130 -12.07 2.78 -0.16
N GLN A 131 -11.88 3.20 1.08
CA GLN A 131 -12.87 3.12 2.15
C GLN A 131 -12.70 4.33 3.07
N VAL A 132 -13.81 4.96 3.47
CA VAL A 132 -13.83 6.01 4.49
C VAL A 132 -14.42 5.41 5.76
N LEU A 133 -13.74 5.62 6.88
CA LEU A 133 -14.10 5.09 8.18
C LEU A 133 -14.17 6.23 9.20
N PHE A 134 -14.84 5.96 10.32
CA PHE A 134 -14.77 6.79 11.53
C PHE A 134 -15.22 8.24 11.29
N ASP A 135 -16.41 8.42 10.71
CA ASP A 135 -16.98 9.74 10.40
C ASP A 135 -16.03 10.64 9.62
N ASP A 136 -15.39 10.06 8.59
CA ASP A 136 -14.43 10.75 7.71
C ASP A 136 -13.17 11.25 8.43
N SER A 137 -12.77 10.55 9.50
CA SER A 137 -11.50 10.76 10.21
C SER A 137 -10.35 9.88 9.68
N LEU A 138 -10.69 8.79 8.98
CA LEU A 138 -9.70 7.88 8.38
C LEU A 138 -10.14 7.42 6.99
N SER A 139 -9.21 7.36 6.05
CA SER A 139 -9.44 6.75 4.74
C SER A 139 -8.38 5.71 4.41
N THR A 140 -8.83 4.56 3.92
CA THR A 140 -7.99 3.55 3.29
C THR A 140 -8.04 3.74 1.77
N VAL A 141 -6.88 3.75 1.12
CA VAL A 141 -6.74 3.88 -0.34
C VAL A 141 -5.97 2.66 -0.86
N TRP A 142 -6.50 2.04 -1.91
CA TRP A 142 -5.93 0.87 -2.55
C TRP A 142 -5.74 1.12 -4.04
N SER A 143 -4.50 1.09 -4.53
CA SER A 143 -4.18 1.52 -5.90
C SER A 143 -3.88 0.38 -6.88
N ALA A 144 -4.11 -0.89 -6.50
CA ALA A 144 -3.88 -2.06 -7.35
C ALA A 144 -5.21 -2.70 -7.81
N PRO A 145 -5.72 -2.37 -9.02
CA PRO A 145 -6.99 -2.90 -9.50
C PRO A 145 -6.87 -4.37 -9.87
N ASN A 146 -7.96 -5.12 -9.73
CA ASN A 146 -8.02 -6.58 -9.91
C ASN A 146 -6.81 -7.27 -9.25
N TYR A 147 -6.63 -7.03 -7.96
CA TYR A 147 -5.45 -7.47 -7.23
C TYR A 147 -5.18 -8.96 -7.46
N CYS A 148 -3.91 -9.28 -7.72
CA CYS A 148 -3.45 -10.63 -8.05
C CYS A 148 -4.23 -11.33 -9.18
N TYR A 149 -4.89 -10.57 -10.08
CA TYR A 149 -5.77 -11.07 -11.14
C TYR A 149 -6.96 -11.90 -10.66
N ARG A 150 -7.36 -11.74 -9.40
CA ARG A 150 -8.35 -12.62 -8.73
C ARG A 150 -9.48 -11.87 -8.05
N PHE A 151 -9.18 -10.73 -7.43
CA PHE A 151 -10.13 -10.10 -6.53
C PHE A 151 -11.16 -9.23 -7.26
N GLY A 152 -10.91 -8.79 -8.50
CA GLY A 152 -11.87 -7.98 -9.26
C GLY A 152 -12.18 -6.60 -8.66
N ASN A 153 -11.40 -6.14 -7.67
CA ASN A 153 -11.56 -4.82 -7.07
C ASN A 153 -11.20 -3.69 -8.06
N THR A 154 -11.79 -2.51 -7.88
CA THR A 154 -11.26 -1.27 -8.47
C THR A 154 -10.08 -0.75 -7.63
N ALA A 155 -9.41 0.28 -8.14
CA ALA A 155 -8.34 0.99 -7.45
C ALA A 155 -8.69 2.47 -7.33
N SER A 156 -8.00 3.16 -6.43
CA SER A 156 -8.11 4.60 -6.30
C SER A 156 -6.76 5.28 -6.05
N ALA A 157 -6.67 6.54 -6.45
CA ALA A 157 -5.66 7.50 -6.02
C ALA A 157 -6.37 8.67 -5.33
N LEU A 158 -5.88 9.06 -4.15
CA LEU A 158 -6.43 10.20 -3.42
C LEU A 158 -5.72 11.47 -3.85
N GLU A 159 -6.49 12.41 -4.38
CA GLU A 159 -6.08 13.78 -4.63
C GLU A 159 -6.44 14.65 -3.44
N VAL A 160 -5.49 15.48 -2.98
CA VAL A 160 -5.67 16.40 -1.86
C VAL A 160 -5.42 17.82 -2.38
N SER A 161 -6.44 18.66 -2.33
CA SER A 161 -6.34 20.07 -2.75
C SER A 161 -5.64 20.94 -1.69
N GLU A 162 -5.29 22.18 -2.03
CA GLU A 162 -4.70 23.14 -1.09
C GLU A 162 -5.58 23.38 0.15
N GLY A 163 -6.91 23.37 -0.03
CA GLY A 163 -7.89 23.46 1.06
C GLY A 163 -8.10 22.15 1.83
N LEU A 164 -7.24 21.14 1.65
CA LEU A 164 -7.36 19.78 2.19
C LEU A 164 -8.62 19.03 1.75
N GLY A 165 -9.27 19.49 0.68
CA GLY A 165 -10.36 18.75 0.05
C GLY A 165 -9.83 17.44 -0.53
N ARG A 166 -10.53 16.34 -0.28
CA ARG A 166 -10.14 14.99 -0.69
C ARG A 166 -11.01 14.50 -1.83
N PHE A 167 -10.40 14.11 -2.95
CA PHE A 167 -11.09 13.51 -4.09
C PHE A 167 -10.51 12.13 -4.41
N PHE A 168 -11.35 11.11 -4.43
CA PHE A 168 -10.96 9.74 -4.73
C PHE A 168 -11.10 9.46 -6.24
N ASN A 169 -9.98 9.48 -6.95
CA ASN A 169 -9.92 9.13 -8.37
C ASN A 169 -9.99 7.60 -8.49
N VAL A 170 -11.15 7.03 -8.86
CA VAL A 170 -11.34 5.57 -8.98
C VAL A 170 -11.07 5.09 -10.40
N PHE A 171 -10.31 4.00 -10.55
CA PHE A 171 -9.92 3.44 -11.84
C PHE A 171 -9.90 1.90 -11.85
N GLY A 172 -10.06 1.33 -13.05
CA GLY A 172 -9.99 -0.12 -13.30
C GLY A 172 -8.61 -0.58 -13.80
N PRO A 173 -8.43 -1.89 -14.05
CA PRO A 173 -7.18 -2.40 -14.60
C PRO A 173 -6.90 -1.87 -16.01
N ALA A 174 -5.64 -1.57 -16.30
CA ALA A 174 -5.23 -1.16 -17.65
C ALA A 174 -5.40 -2.33 -18.65
N PRO A 175 -5.73 -2.07 -19.93
CA PRO A 175 -5.91 -3.12 -20.94
C PRO A 175 -4.73 -4.09 -21.07
N GLU A 176 -3.50 -3.63 -20.83
CA GLU A 176 -2.27 -4.42 -20.88
C GLU A 176 -2.20 -5.47 -19.77
N SER A 177 -2.90 -5.26 -18.65
CA SER A 177 -2.92 -6.17 -17.49
C SER A 177 -3.48 -7.54 -17.87
N GLU A 178 -4.39 -7.60 -18.85
CA GLU A 178 -4.94 -8.86 -19.35
C GLU A 178 -3.88 -9.73 -20.04
N ARG A 179 -2.85 -9.13 -20.65
CA ARG A 179 -1.78 -9.86 -21.34
C ARG A 179 -0.78 -10.48 -20.38
N GLN A 180 -0.64 -9.92 -19.18
CA GLN A 180 0.34 -10.34 -18.17
C GLN A 180 -0.23 -11.37 -17.19
N ARG A 181 -1.48 -11.83 -17.41
CA ARG A 181 -2.10 -12.89 -16.60
C ARG A 181 -1.26 -14.19 -16.72
N PRO A 182 -0.83 -14.79 -15.61
CA PRO A 182 -0.16 -16.09 -15.64
C PRO A 182 -1.03 -17.12 -16.35
N GLY A 183 -0.55 -17.67 -17.46
CA GLY A 183 -1.27 -18.63 -18.31
C GLY A 183 -1.93 -18.07 -19.58
N ALA A 184 -1.94 -16.74 -19.79
CA ALA A 184 -2.52 -16.14 -21.00
C ALA A 184 -1.71 -16.39 -22.29
N GLU A 185 -0.43 -16.74 -22.18
CA GLU A 185 0.44 -17.05 -23.33
C GLU A 185 0.19 -18.44 -23.93
N ALA A 186 -0.54 -19.34 -23.26
CA ALA A 186 -0.78 -20.70 -23.73
C ALA A 186 -1.83 -20.82 -24.88
N GLY A 187 -2.46 -19.71 -25.28
CA GLY A 187 -3.61 -19.73 -26.22
C GLY A 187 -3.43 -18.97 -27.53
N ARG A 188 -2.28 -18.32 -27.79
CA ARG A 188 -2.06 -17.61 -29.06
C ARG A 188 -1.21 -18.45 -30.00
N ALA A 189 -1.86 -19.13 -30.94
CA ALA A 189 -1.19 -19.58 -32.15
C ALA A 189 -0.59 -18.35 -32.86
N PRO A 190 0.61 -18.45 -33.45
CA PRO A 190 1.19 -17.32 -34.18
C PRO A 190 0.28 -16.99 -35.37
N GLU A 191 -0.26 -15.77 -35.40
CA GLU A 191 -0.90 -15.22 -36.59
C GLU A 191 0.17 -15.11 -37.67
N ALA A 192 0.05 -15.93 -38.72
CA ALA A 192 0.88 -15.83 -39.89
C ALA A 192 0.71 -14.43 -40.51
N GLU A 193 1.82 -13.73 -40.68
CA GLU A 193 1.88 -12.46 -41.42
C GLU A 193 1.22 -12.63 -42.80
N ARG A 194 0.04 -12.05 -42.98
CA ARG A 194 -0.51 -11.84 -44.32
C ARG A 194 0.28 -10.69 -44.95
N ARG A 195 1.20 -11.02 -45.85
CA ARG A 195 1.77 -10.06 -46.81
C ARG A 195 0.62 -9.46 -47.63
N ASP A 196 0.42 -8.15 -47.50
CA ASP A 196 -0.50 -7.37 -48.32
C ASP A 196 0.25 -6.95 -49.60
N ASP A 197 0.18 -7.77 -50.65
CA ASP A 197 0.76 -7.49 -51.97
C ASP A 197 -0.11 -6.47 -52.74
N ARG A 198 -0.19 -5.23 -52.26
CA ARG A 198 -0.91 -4.15 -52.95
C ARG A 198 -0.18 -2.82 -52.96
N TYR A 199 1.05 -2.83 -53.44
CA TYR A 199 1.71 -1.65 -54.00
C TYR A 199 2.64 -2.05 -55.14
N PHE A 200 2.09 -2.40 -56.30
CA PHE A 200 2.73 -2.27 -57.62
C PHE A 200 1.65 -2.37 -58.70
N THR A 201 1.10 -1.23 -59.11
CA THR A 201 0.85 -0.83 -60.51
C THR A 201 0.55 0.66 -60.57
#